data_AF-A0A9Q4PRD1-F1
#
_entry.id   AF-A0A9Q4PRD1-F1
#
_cell.length_a   1.000
_cell.length_b   1.000
_cell.length_c   1.000
_cell.angle_alpha   90.00
_cell.angle_beta   90.00
_cell.angle_gamma   90.00
#
_symmetry.space_group_name_H-M   'P 1'
#
loop_
_entity.id
_entity.type
_entity.pdbx_description
1 polymer ?
#
loop_
_entity_poly.entity_id
_entity_poly.type
_entity_poly.pdbx_seq_one_letter_code
_entity_poly.pdbx_strand_id
1 'polypeptide(L)'
;MKNDKKIETNLSEKIKELVVDTLRDFARNELKKAMQEELTRAILVITLPKWVEGDEKAGEIVGVSGGAMTQRRRTGYYAEGIHWKKANSKLKGSKILWSKDALLSERDTL
;
A
#
# COMPACT_ATOMS: atom_id res chain seq x y z
N MET A 1 12.99 -41.41 36.75
CA MET A 1 12.29 -40.31 37.47
C MET A 1 13.08 -39.00 37.55
N LYS A 2 14.29 -38.93 38.14
CA LYS A 2 15.05 -37.64 38.21
C LYS A 2 15.59 -37.16 36.85
N ASN A 3 15.99 -38.08 35.97
CA ASN A 3 16.48 -37.73 34.62
C ASN A 3 15.35 -37.29 33.69
N ASP A 4 14.19 -37.94 33.74
CA ASP A 4 13.06 -37.66 32.85
C ASP A 4 12.52 -36.23 33.09
N LYS A 5 12.37 -35.83 34.36
CA LYS A 5 12.02 -34.43 34.72
C LYS A 5 13.05 -33.41 34.26
N LYS A 6 14.34 -33.74 34.27
CA LYS A 6 15.40 -32.83 33.80
C LYS A 6 15.37 -32.67 32.28
N ILE A 7 15.05 -33.75 31.56
CA ILE A 7 14.89 -33.75 30.10
C ILE A 7 13.65 -32.93 29.72
N GLU A 8 12.51 -33.13 30.38
CA GLU A 8 11.28 -32.36 30.15
C GLU A 8 11.47 -30.86 30.39
N THR A 9 12.11 -30.47 31.50
CA THR A 9 12.41 -29.05 31.79
C THR A 9 13.32 -28.44 30.72
N ASN A 10 14.38 -29.14 30.31
CA ASN A 10 15.28 -28.64 29.26
C ASN A 10 14.59 -28.53 27.90
N LEU A 11 13.67 -29.45 27.58
CA LEU A 11 12.88 -29.39 26.34
C LEU A 11 11.90 -28.21 26.38
N SER A 12 11.25 -27.98 27.52
CA SER A 12 10.33 -26.85 27.71
C SER A 12 11.03 -25.51 27.53
N GLU A 13 12.23 -25.31 28.09
CA GLU A 13 12.99 -24.08 27.92
C GLU A 13 13.41 -23.86 26.46
N LYS A 14 13.88 -24.90 25.76
CA LYS A 14 14.21 -24.81 24.33
C LYS A 14 13.00 -24.45 23.45
N ILE A 15 11.82 -24.97 23.78
CA ILE A 15 10.58 -24.62 23.07
C ILE A 15 10.22 -23.16 23.33
N LYS A 16 10.36 -22.67 24.57
CA LYS A 16 10.12 -21.26 24.90
C LYS A 16 11.08 -20.34 24.13
N GLU A 17 12.37 -20.67 24.08
CA GLU A 17 13.37 -19.92 23.31
C GLU A 17 12.99 -19.87 21.82
N LEU A 18 12.64 -21.01 21.23
CA LEU A 18 12.23 -21.09 19.82
C LEU A 18 10.97 -20.25 19.54
N VAL A 19 9.98 -20.29 20.43
CA VAL A 19 8.75 -19.48 20.31
C VAL A 19 9.06 -18.00 20.41
N VAL A 20 9.90 -17.58 21.36
CA VAL A 20 10.30 -16.17 21.54
C VAL A 20 11.03 -15.67 20.31
N ASP A 21 11.95 -16.43 19.75
CA ASP A 21 12.69 -16.04 18.55
C ASP A 21 11.78 -15.94 17.32
N THR A 22 10.88 -16.90 17.14
CA THR A 22 9.88 -16.89 16.05
C THR A 22 8.97 -15.65 16.15
N LEU A 23 8.49 -15.34 17.35
CA LEU A 23 7.65 -14.14 17.58
C LEU A 23 8.44 -12.86 17.34
N ARG A 24 9.71 -12.81 17.74
CA ARG A 24 10.58 -11.65 17.52
C ARG A 24 10.80 -11.40 16.03
N ASP A 25 11.06 -12.44 15.26
CA ASP A 25 11.28 -12.32 13.82
C ASP A 25 10.00 -11.95 13.08
N PHE A 26 8.87 -12.52 13.47
CA PHE A 26 7.55 -12.10 12.98
C PHE A 26 7.32 -10.60 13.25
N ALA A 27 7.49 -10.15 14.50
CA ALA A 27 7.28 -8.76 14.88
C ALA A 27 8.22 -7.80 14.12
N ARG A 28 9.49 -8.18 13.92
CA ARG A 28 10.45 -7.40 13.12
C ARG A 28 10.01 -7.27 11.67
N ASN A 29 9.51 -8.35 11.08
CA ASN A 29 9.06 -8.34 9.69
C ASN A 29 7.82 -7.47 9.50
N GLU A 30 6.83 -7.59 10.38
CA GLU A 30 5.63 -6.76 10.32
C GLU A 30 5.93 -5.28 10.59
N LEU A 31 6.80 -4.99 11.57
CA LEU A 31 7.26 -3.61 11.81
C LEU A 31 7.99 -3.04 10.59
N LYS A 32 8.86 -3.83 9.95
CA LYS A 32 9.58 -3.40 8.75
C LYS A 32 8.62 -3.08 7.61
N LYS A 33 7.59 -3.91 7.38
CA LYS A 33 6.56 -3.66 6.36
C LYS A 33 5.81 -2.36 6.65
N ALA A 34 5.30 -2.18 7.88
CA ALA A 34 4.59 -0.99 8.27
C ALA A 34 5.44 0.29 8.09
N MET A 35 6.73 0.24 8.49
CA MET A 35 7.65 1.35 8.26
C MET A 35 7.90 1.65 6.78
N GLN A 36 7.99 0.62 5.94
CA GLN A 36 8.17 0.79 4.50
C GLN A 36 6.92 1.42 3.86
N GLU A 37 5.73 1.03 4.30
CA GLU A 37 4.46 1.59 3.83
C GLU A 37 4.34 3.07 4.20
N GLU A 38 4.60 3.42 5.46
CA GLU A 38 4.59 4.81 5.92
C GLU A 38 5.66 5.67 5.22
N LEU A 39 6.87 5.14 5.04
CA LEU A 39 7.92 5.84 4.29
C LEU A 39 7.51 6.07 2.84
N THR A 40 6.95 5.05 2.18
CA THR A 40 6.44 5.17 0.81
C THR A 40 5.35 6.23 0.74
N ARG A 41 4.42 6.25 1.70
CA ARG A 41 3.35 7.26 1.78
C ARG A 41 3.93 8.67 1.93
N ALA A 42 4.87 8.87 2.85
CA ALA A 42 5.53 10.16 3.05
C ALA A 42 6.24 10.65 1.78
N ILE A 43 6.96 9.75 1.08
CA ILE A 43 7.62 10.06 -0.19
C ILE A 43 6.59 10.50 -1.23
N LEU A 44 5.47 9.78 -1.40
CA LEU A 44 4.45 10.16 -2.38
C LEU A 44 3.80 11.51 -2.06
N VAL A 45 3.52 11.78 -0.78
CA VAL A 45 2.98 13.07 -0.33
C VAL A 45 3.94 14.22 -0.69
N ILE A 46 5.25 14.01 -0.63
CA ILE A 46 6.22 15.06 -0.96
C ILE A 46 6.44 15.17 -2.48
N THR A 47 6.54 14.04 -3.18
CA THR A 47 7.05 13.98 -4.55
C THR A 47 5.98 14.06 -5.63
N LEU A 48 4.73 13.67 -5.35
CA LEU A 48 3.69 13.68 -6.37
C LEU A 48 3.32 15.12 -6.75
N PRO A 49 3.23 15.43 -8.04
CA PRO A 49 2.67 16.70 -8.51
C PRO A 49 1.18 16.76 -8.19
N LYS A 50 0.61 17.97 -8.13
CA LYS A 50 -0.83 18.17 -7.90
C LYS A 50 -1.71 17.38 -8.88
N TRP A 51 -1.25 17.25 -10.11
CA TRP A 51 -1.91 16.52 -11.18
C TRP A 51 -1.00 15.43 -11.72
N VAL A 52 -1.41 14.17 -11.56
CA VAL A 52 -0.69 12.99 -12.05
C VAL A 52 -1.21 12.61 -13.42
N GLU A 53 -0.32 12.46 -14.40
CA GLU A 53 -0.71 12.16 -15.77
C GLU A 53 -0.97 10.67 -15.98
N GLY A 54 -2.13 10.34 -16.57
CA GLY A 54 -2.44 9.03 -17.09
C GLY A 54 -3.07 8.07 -16.09
N ASP A 55 -3.90 7.16 -16.62
CA ASP A 55 -4.58 6.12 -15.83
C ASP A 55 -3.59 5.07 -15.31
N GLU A 56 -2.48 4.83 -16.01
CA GLU A 56 -1.44 3.84 -15.60
C GLU A 56 -0.75 4.24 -14.30
N LYS A 57 -0.17 5.45 -14.27
CA LYS A 57 0.53 5.96 -13.08
C LYS A 57 -0.41 6.17 -11.89
N ALA A 58 -1.66 6.56 -12.17
CA ALA A 58 -2.69 6.62 -11.14
C ALA A 58 -2.98 5.23 -10.56
N GLY A 59 -3.02 4.20 -11.40
CA GLY A 59 -3.17 2.80 -11.00
C GLY A 59 -2.03 2.33 -10.09
N GLU A 60 -0.77 2.59 -10.48
CA GLU A 60 0.41 2.25 -9.67
C GLU A 60 0.35 2.85 -8.25
N ILE A 61 -0.13 4.09 -8.14
CA ILE A 61 -0.24 4.79 -6.84
C ILE A 61 -1.30 4.15 -5.95
N VAL A 62 -2.46 3.76 -6.50
CA VAL A 62 -3.57 3.18 -5.71
C VAL A 62 -3.50 1.65 -5.60
N GLY A 63 -2.54 1.00 -6.27
CA GLY A 63 -2.37 -0.46 -6.24
C GLY A 63 -3.28 -1.25 -7.19
N VAL A 64 -3.70 -0.66 -8.32
CA VAL A 64 -4.52 -1.33 -9.35
C VAL A 64 -3.97 -1.10 -10.76
N SER A 65 -4.46 -1.82 -11.77
CA SER A 65 -4.03 -1.61 -13.15
C SER A 65 -4.57 -0.29 -13.74
N GLY A 66 -3.88 0.28 -14.73
CA GLY A 66 -4.39 1.46 -15.46
C GLY A 66 -5.70 1.18 -16.21
N GLY A 67 -5.93 -0.07 -16.62
CA GLY A 67 -7.22 -0.52 -17.17
C GLY A 67 -8.35 -0.40 -16.16
N ALA A 68 -8.12 -0.80 -14.90
CA ALA A 68 -9.09 -0.63 -13.81
C ALA A 68 -9.36 0.85 -13.53
N MET A 69 -8.33 1.70 -13.52
CA MET A 69 -8.51 3.16 -13.38
C MET A 69 -9.32 3.76 -14.53
N THR A 70 -9.03 3.35 -15.77
CA THR A 70 -9.79 3.75 -16.96
C THR A 70 -11.27 3.39 -16.81
N GLN A 71 -11.56 2.18 -16.34
CA GLN A 71 -12.92 1.72 -16.12
C GLN A 71 -13.61 2.53 -15.03
N ARG A 72 -13.01 2.65 -13.83
CA ARG A 72 -13.53 3.44 -12.70
C ARG A 72 -13.84 4.89 -13.10
N ARG A 73 -12.98 5.49 -13.93
CA ARG A 73 -13.18 6.83 -14.48
C ARG A 73 -14.40 6.89 -15.41
N ARG A 74 -14.54 5.91 -16.32
CA ARG A 74 -15.62 5.87 -17.32
C ARG A 74 -16.98 5.47 -16.73
N THR A 75 -16.99 4.70 -15.65
CA THR A 75 -18.22 4.29 -14.96
C THR A 75 -18.73 5.34 -13.97
N GLY A 76 -17.98 6.41 -13.74
CA GLY A 76 -18.37 7.50 -12.85
C GLY A 76 -18.04 7.28 -11.38
N TYR A 77 -17.29 6.22 -11.02
CA TYR A 77 -16.76 6.04 -9.66
C TYR A 77 -15.92 7.26 -9.25
N TYR A 78 -15.19 7.83 -10.21
CA TYR A 78 -14.48 9.09 -10.03
C TYR A 78 -15.13 10.24 -10.83
N ALA A 79 -15.48 11.33 -10.15
CA ALA A 79 -16.05 12.53 -10.76
C ALA A 79 -15.01 13.37 -11.53
N GLU A 80 -15.36 13.75 -12.77
CA GLU A 80 -14.59 14.71 -13.58
C GLU A 80 -14.63 16.10 -12.92
N GLY A 81 -13.51 16.82 -12.94
CA GLY A 81 -13.32 18.12 -12.27
C GLY A 81 -12.91 18.02 -10.80
N ILE A 82 -13.19 16.90 -10.13
CA ILE A 82 -12.85 16.67 -8.72
C ILE A 82 -11.68 15.68 -8.60
N HIS A 83 -11.89 14.45 -9.03
CA HIS A 83 -10.91 13.36 -8.89
C HIS A 83 -9.95 13.30 -10.09
N TRP A 84 -10.45 13.67 -11.27
CA TRP A 84 -9.67 13.70 -12.50
C TRP A 84 -10.18 14.80 -13.43
N LYS A 85 -9.38 15.17 -14.43
CA LYS A 85 -9.81 16.06 -15.51
C LYS A 85 -9.05 15.75 -16.80
N LYS A 86 -9.56 16.26 -17.93
CA LYS A 86 -8.79 16.35 -19.16
C LYS A 86 -7.80 17.52 -19.06
N ALA A 87 -6.58 17.33 -19.56
CA ALA A 87 -5.61 18.42 -19.67
C ALA A 87 -6.13 19.57 -20.53
N ASN A 88 -6.90 19.24 -21.57
CA ASN A 88 -7.64 20.15 -22.42
C ASN A 88 -9.02 19.56 -22.75
N SER A 89 -10.06 20.10 -22.13
CA SER A 89 -11.44 19.62 -22.29
C SER A 89 -11.99 19.77 -23.71
N LYS A 90 -11.41 20.66 -24.53
CA LYS A 90 -11.86 20.93 -25.91
C LYS A 90 -11.28 19.95 -26.94
N LEU A 91 -10.23 19.21 -26.58
CA LEU A 91 -9.57 18.27 -27.50
C LEU A 91 -10.05 16.84 -27.27
N LYS A 92 -10.56 16.21 -28.32
CA LYS A 92 -10.83 14.76 -28.33
C LYS A 92 -9.49 14.03 -28.18
N GLY A 93 -9.41 13.10 -27.22
CA GLY A 93 -8.16 12.38 -26.91
C GLY A 93 -7.20 13.14 -26.00
N SER A 94 -7.64 14.21 -25.35
CA SER A 94 -6.82 14.90 -24.35
C SER A 94 -6.38 13.96 -23.21
N LYS A 95 -5.15 14.17 -22.75
CA LYS A 95 -4.54 13.44 -21.64
C LYS A 95 -5.40 13.56 -20.37
N ILE A 96 -5.46 12.47 -19.62
CA ILE A 96 -6.14 12.42 -18.33
C ILE A 96 -5.16 12.85 -17.24
N LEU A 97 -5.62 13.71 -16.34
CA LEU A 97 -4.89 14.19 -15.18
C LEU A 97 -5.67 13.83 -13.92
N TRP A 98 -5.04 13.13 -13.00
CA TRP A 98 -5.60 12.70 -11.72
C TRP A 98 -5.18 13.64 -10.60
N SER A 99 -6.11 13.96 -9.71
CA SER A 99 -5.82 14.74 -8.51
C SER A 99 -4.97 13.93 -7.56
N LYS A 100 -3.84 14.48 -7.13
CA LYS A 100 -2.98 13.88 -6.10
C LYS A 100 -3.77 13.49 -4.86
N ASP A 101 -4.62 14.40 -4.38
CA ASP A 101 -5.36 14.20 -3.12
C ASP A 101 -6.37 13.06 -3.24
N ALA A 102 -7.01 12.93 -4.41
CA ALA A 102 -7.94 11.83 -4.69
C ALA A 102 -7.21 10.47 -4.72
N LEU A 103 -6.02 10.41 -5.34
CA LEU A 103 -5.24 9.17 -5.41
C LEU A 103 -4.72 8.75 -4.04
N LEU A 104 -4.22 9.70 -3.24
CA LEU A 104 -3.73 9.39 -1.89
C LEU A 104 -4.89 8.97 -0.97
N SER A 105 -6.05 9.61 -1.08
CA SER A 105 -7.24 9.24 -0.30
C SER A 105 -7.72 7.82 -0.63
N GLU A 106 -7.78 7.45 -1.91
CA GLU A 106 -8.18 6.08 -2.30
C GLU A 106 -7.17 5.04 -1.80
N ARG A 107 -5.86 5.31 -1.98
CA ARG A 107 -4.81 4.40 -1.52
C ARG A 107 -4.89 4.12 -0.02
N ASP A 108 -5.17 5.16 0.77
CA ASP A 108 -5.25 5.04 2.24
C ASP A 108 -6.57 4.39 2.71
N THR A 109 -7.54 4.18 1.81
CA THR A 109 -8.86 3.58 2.14
C THR A 109 -8.91 2.07 1.82
N LEU A 110 -8.03 1.58 0.94
CA LEU A 110 -7.92 0.17 0.55
C LEU A 110 -7.01 -0.61 1.51
#